data_AF-A0A534NII5-F1
#
_entry.id   AF-A0A534NII5-F1
#
_cell.length_a   1.000
_cell.length_b   1.000
_cell.length_c   1.000
_cell.angle_alpha   90.00
_cell.angle_beta   90.00
_cell.angle_gamma   90.00
#
_symmetry.space_group_name_H-M   'P 1'
#
loop_
_entity.id
_entity.type
_entity.pdbx_description
1 polymer ?
#
loop_
_entity_poly.entity_id
_entity_poly.type
_entity_poly.pdbx_seq_one_letter_code
_entity_poly.pdbx_strand_id
1 'polypeptide(L)' 'MWRAVLGLLAGMRGALPVYVGAGEAHEEAFEILNRRSAITVHVGPPPRTGTNARWLVADTGEVIRLIHWLADARRRT' A
#
# COMPACT_ATOMS: atom_id res chain seq x y z
N MET A 1 11.73 -1.71 17.49
CA MET A 1 10.41 -1.61 16.83
C MET A 1 10.60 -0.87 15.51
N TRP A 2 10.80 -1.59 14.40
CA TRP A 2 10.99 -0.97 13.10
C TRP A 2 9.64 -0.58 12.50
N ARG A 3 9.45 0.73 12.24
CA ARG A 3 8.33 1.25 11.46
C ARG A 3 8.77 1.30 10.00
N ALA A 4 8.40 0.29 9.23
CA ALA A 4 8.51 0.37 7.77
C ALA A 4 7.32 1.20 7.24
N VAL A 5 7.52 2.49 7.02
CA VAL A 5 6.58 3.34 6.27
C VAL A 5 7.23 3.69 4.95
N LEU A 6 6.98 2.87 3.92
CA LEU A 6 7.24 3.27 2.54
C LEU A 6 6.10 4.19 2.10
N GLY A 7 6.21 5.47 2.47
CA GLY A 7 5.29 6.51 2.02
C GLY A 7 5.70 7.00 0.64
N LEU A 8 4.97 6.60 -0.41
CA LEU A 8 5.09 7.25 -1.71
C LEU A 8 4.33 8.59 -1.63
N LEU A 9 5.08 9.70 -1.57
CA LEU A 9 4.52 11.04 -1.47
C LEU A 9 3.76 11.41 -2.76
N ALA A 10 2.43 11.37 -2.68
CA ALA A 10 1.52 11.92 -3.68
C ALA A 10 1.47 13.45 -3.54
N GLY A 11 2.03 14.15 -4.52
CA GLY A 11 2.03 15.61 -4.59
C GLY A 11 2.10 16.19 -6.01
N MET A 12 2.08 15.34 -7.04
CA MET A 12 1.99 15.78 -8.44
C MET A 12 0.54 15.70 -8.90
N ARG A 13 0.05 16.77 -9.54
CA ARG A 13 -1.27 16.80 -10.17
C ARG A 13 -1.32 15.67 -11.23
N GLY A 14 -1.99 14.55 -10.93
CA GLY A 14 -2.07 13.36 -11.78
C GLY A 14 -1.39 12.08 -11.25
N ALA A 15 -0.75 12.08 -10.08
CA ALA A 15 -0.18 10.86 -9.49
C ALA A 15 -1.24 10.04 -8.72
N LEU A 16 -1.17 8.70 -8.83
CA LEU A 16 -1.97 7.77 -8.03
C LEU A 16 -1.25 7.49 -6.69
N PRO A 17 -1.83 7.83 -5.53
CA PRO A 17 -1.25 7.52 -4.22
C PRO A 17 -1.22 6.01 -3.98
N VAL A 18 -0.11 5.52 -3.44
CA VAL A 18 0.04 4.13 -2.96
C VAL A 18 0.47 4.19 -1.49
N TYR A 19 -0.28 3.54 -0.62
CA TYR A 19 0.02 3.45 0.80
C TYR A 19 0.01 2.00 1.27
N VAL A 20 1.09 1.60 1.93
CA VAL A 20 1.34 0.24 2.38
C VAL A 20 1.66 0.28 3.87
N GLY A 21 0.93 -0.51 4.66
CA GLY A 21 1.05 -0.53 6.12
C GLY A 21 0.81 -1.91 6.71
N ALA A 22 1.24 -2.12 7.96
CA ALA A 22 1.07 -3.39 8.67
C ALA A 22 0.55 -3.15 10.10
N GLY A 23 -0.54 -3.83 10.44
CA GLY A 23 -1.18 -3.74 11.75
C GLY A 23 -2.09 -2.52 11.92
N GLU A 24 -2.71 -2.42 13.11
CA GLU A 24 -3.84 -1.53 13.40
C GLU A 24 -3.52 -0.03 13.27
N ALA A 25 -2.25 0.35 13.45
CA ALA A 25 -1.83 1.75 13.40
C ALA A 25 -2.02 2.42 12.01
N HIS A 26 -2.31 1.63 10.97
CA HIS A 26 -2.49 2.10 9.60
C HIS A 26 -3.95 2.22 9.16
N GLU A 27 -4.89 1.74 9.98
CA GLU A 27 -6.29 1.60 9.59
C GLU A 27 -6.98 2.95 9.35
N GLU A 28 -6.63 3.97 10.14
CA GLU A 28 -7.10 5.35 9.93
C GLU A 28 -6.55 5.92 8.61
N ALA A 29 -5.28 5.67 8.29
CA ALA A 29 -4.67 6.13 7.05
C ALA A 29 -5.31 5.47 5.82
N PHE A 30 -5.62 4.17 5.91
CA PHE A 30 -6.34 3.46 4.85
C PHE A 30 -7.73 4.06 4.63
N GLU A 31 -8.48 4.35 5.69
CA GLU A 31 -9.80 4.95 5.59
C GLU A 31 -9.76 6.32 4.91
N ILE A 32 -8.86 7.20 5.35
CA ILE A 32 -8.68 8.55 4.79
C ILE A 32 -8.32 8.47 3.30
N LEU A 33 -7.40 7.57 2.95
CA LEU A 33 -6.93 7.43 1.58
C LEU A 33 -7.95 6.78 0.66
N ASN A 34 -8.80 5.88 1.15
CA ASN A 34 -9.86 5.25 0.36
C ASN A 34 -10.94 6.24 -0.09
N ARG A 35 -11.12 7.36 0.61
CA ARG A 35 -11.98 8.48 0.18
C ARG A 35 -11.37 9.25 -0.99
N ARG A 36 -10.09 9.03 -1.27
CA ARG A 36 -9.36 9.53 -2.44
C ARG A 36 -9.14 8.36 -3.40
N SER A 37 -8.94 8.62 -4.68
CA SER A 37 -8.55 7.55 -5.61
C SER A 37 -7.11 7.11 -5.27
N ALA A 38 -6.95 6.07 -4.45
CA ALA A 38 -5.66 5.56 -3.97
C ALA A 38 -5.62 4.02 -3.96
N ILE A 39 -4.40 3.46 -3.96
CA ILE A 39 -4.13 2.04 -3.69
C ILE A 39 -3.70 1.93 -2.23
N THR A 40 -4.47 1.21 -1.43
CA THR A 40 -4.16 0.91 -0.02
C THR A 40 -3.91 -0.58 0.13
N VAL A 41 -2.79 -0.95 0.76
CA VAL A 41 -2.36 -2.34 0.92
C VAL A 41 -2.00 -2.62 2.38
N HIS A 42 -2.65 -3.61 2.98
CA HIS A 42 -2.26 -4.17 4.27
C HIS A 42 -1.27 -5.31 4.08
N VAL A 43 -0.22 -5.35 4.90
CA VAL A 43 0.81 -6.37 4.87
C VAL A 43 0.70 -7.28 6.09
N GLY A 44 0.74 -8.59 5.84
CA GLY A 44 0.66 -9.62 6.87
C GLY A 44 -0.79 -9.97 7.22
N PRO A 45 -0.98 -10.74 8.31
CA PRO A 45 -2.31 -11.10 8.76
C PRO A 45 -3.17 -9.85 9.01
N PRO A 46 -4.44 -9.84 8.55
CA PRO A 46 -5.33 -8.73 8.85
C PRO A 46 -5.57 -8.65 10.37
N PRO A 47 -5.79 -7.45 10.94
CA PRO A 47 -6.16 -7.30 12.34
C PRO A 47 -7.45 -8.05 12.65
N ARG A 48 -7.66 -8.43 13.91
CA ARG A 48 -8.90 -9.12 14.33
C ARG A 48 -10.15 -8.28 14.06
N THR A 49 -10.02 -6.96 14.08
CA THR A 49 -11.07 -5.99 13.77
C THR A 49 -11.34 -5.84 12.27
N GLY A 50 -10.59 -6.55 11.41
CA GLY A 50 -10.58 -6.34 9.98
C GLY A 50 -9.61 -5.24 9.55
N THR A 51 -9.47 -5.05 8.24
CA THR A 51 -8.67 -3.98 7.64
C THR A 51 -9.50 -3.14 6.68
N ASN A 52 -9.27 -1.83 6.70
CA ASN A 52 -9.76 -0.84 5.78
C ASN A 52 -8.95 -0.81 4.48
N ALA A 53 -7.78 -1.46 4.40
CA ALA A 53 -7.04 -1.54 3.15
C ALA A 53 -7.87 -2.26 2.06
N ARG A 54 -7.78 -1.79 0.82
CA ARG A 54 -8.48 -2.43 -0.31
C ARG A 54 -7.82 -3.72 -0.78
N TRP A 55 -6.54 -3.90 -0.45
CA TRP A 55 -5.74 -5.05 -0.82
C TRP A 55 -4.98 -5.60 0.39
N LEU A 56 -4.73 -6.90 0.38
CA LEU A 56 -4.01 -7.63 1.41
C LEU A 56 -2.88 -8.43 0.75
N VAL A 57 -1.70 -8.38 1.34
CA VAL A 57 -0.54 -9.19 0.94
C VAL A 57 0.04 -9.92 2.14
N ALA A 58 0.61 -11.09 1.93
CA ALA A 58 1.13 -11.94 2.99
C ALA A 58 2.37 -11.33 3.67
N ASP A 59 3.23 -10.65 2.89
CA ASP A 59 4.46 -10.06 3.38
C ASP A 59 4.97 -8.93 2.47
N THR A 60 6.01 -8.22 2.93
CA THR A 60 6.63 -7.11 2.18
C THR A 60 7.26 -7.58 0.86
N GLY A 61 7.65 -8.85 0.74
CA GLY A 61 8.18 -9.42 -0.49
C GLY A 61 7.16 -9.40 -1.64
N GLU A 62 5.88 -9.55 -1.35
CA GLU A 62 4.80 -9.38 -2.35
C GLU A 62 4.69 -7.96 -2.87
N VAL A 63 4.85 -6.96 -1.99
CA VAL A 63 4.88 -5.54 -2.38
C VAL A 63 6.06 -5.26 -3.31
N ILE A 64 7.25 -5.78 -2.96
CA ILE A 64 8.46 -5.61 -3.78
C ILE A 64 8.28 -6.30 -5.14
N ARG A 65 7.70 -7.50 -5.19
CA ARG A 65 7.41 -8.21 -6.44
C ARG A 65 6.47 -7.42 -7.34
N LEU A 66 5.43 -6.81 -6.78
CA LEU A 66 4.52 -5.93 -7.53
C LEU A 66 5.26 -4.73 -8.13
N ILE A 67 6.11 -4.06 -7.35
CA ILE A 67 6.90 -2.92 -7.83
C ILE A 67 7.83 -3.33 -8.97
N HIS A 68 8.54 -4.46 -8.84
CA HIS A 68 9.39 -4.97 -9.90
C HIS A 68 8.60 -5.32 -11.16
N TRP A 69 7.42 -5.95 -11.01
CA TRP A 69 6.56 -6.25 -12.14
C TRP A 69 6.09 -4.99 -12.89
N LEU A 70 5.69 -3.94 -12.17
CA LEU A 70 5.31 -2.65 -12.77
C LEU A 70 6.49 -2.00 -13.51
N ALA A 71 7.68 -2.04 -12.91
CA ALA A 71 8.89 -1.50 -13.52
C ALA A 71 9.28 -2.29 -14.79
N ASP A 72 9.09 -3.60 -14.78
CA ASP A 72 9.29 -4.47 -15.95
C ASP A 72 8.29 -4.23 -17.06
N ALA A 73 7.01 -4.05 -16.73
CA ALA A 73 5.96 -3.79 -17.72
C ALA A 73 6.30 -2.57 -18.59
N ARG A 74 6.87 -1.53 -17.98
CA ARG A 74 7.37 -0.33 -18.70
C ARG A 74 8.49 -0.62 -19.70
N ARG A 75 9.27 -1.69 -19.51
CA ARG A 75 10.38 -2.07 -20.41
C ARG A 75 9.92 -2.93 -21.59
N ARG A 76 8.66 -3.40 -21.59
CA ARG A 76 8.09 -4.26 -22.63
C ARG A 76 7.37 -3.47 -23.73
N THR A 77 7.19 -2.17 -23.54
CA THR A 77 6.71 -1.21 -24.53
C THR A 77 7.88 -0.61 -25.28
#